data_AF-A0A9P1JZU5-F1
#
_entry.id   AF-A0A9P1JZU5-F1
#
_cell.length_a   1.000
_cell.length_b   1.000
_cell.length_c   1.000
_cell.angle_alpha   90.00
_cell.angle_beta   90.00
_cell.angle_gamma   90.00
#
_symmetry.space_group_name_H-M   'P 1'
#
loop_
_entity.id
_entity.type
_entity.pdbx_description
1 polymer ?
#
loop_
_entity_poly.entity_id
_entity_poly.type
_entity_poly.pdbx_seq_one_letter_code
_entity_poly.pdbx_strand_id
1 'polypeptide(L)'
;MLNSTAPRESWLSYPYWIATDRGPQPVTSGKARGPFAVHRDHDGWRLTHLPTGALIGLADDAETAMAVSDLIAGIRNWSLPQEPTAIEKDVASAMLRSRGIRAPETRKYWAPSAIAPAALPLGT
;
A
#
# COMPACT_ATOMS: atom_id res chain seq x y z
N MET A 1 -5.50 -12.12 -2.04
CA MET A 1 -4.59 -11.21 -2.77
C MET A 1 -5.45 -10.40 -3.72
N LEU A 2 -5.26 -9.08 -3.80
CA LEU A 2 -6.06 -8.20 -4.66
C LEU A 2 -5.45 -8.01 -6.05
N ASN A 3 -4.11 -8.01 -6.17
CA ASN A 3 -3.42 -7.73 -7.41
C ASN A 3 -2.24 -8.69 -7.62
N SER A 4 -1.85 -8.88 -8.88
CA SER A 4 -0.54 -9.44 -9.23
C SER A 4 0.55 -8.39 -9.05
N THR A 5 1.80 -8.82 -8.82
CA THR A 5 2.94 -7.91 -8.84
C THR A 5 3.17 -7.35 -10.25
N ALA A 6 3.58 -6.09 -10.33
CA ALA A 6 3.99 -5.46 -11.58
C ALA A 6 5.40 -5.94 -12.01
N PRO A 7 5.80 -5.72 -13.28
CA PRO A 7 7.20 -5.85 -13.70
C PRO A 7 8.14 -5.03 -12.81
N ARG A 8 9.39 -5.49 -12.63
CA ARG A 8 10.32 -4.90 -11.65
C ARG A 8 11.23 -3.82 -12.25
N GLU A 9 11.32 -3.75 -13.58
CA GLU A 9 12.33 -2.99 -14.31
C GLU A 9 12.07 -1.49 -14.25
N SER A 10 10.81 -1.06 -14.23
CA SER A 10 10.43 0.36 -14.25
C SER A 10 9.05 0.62 -13.65
N TRP A 11 8.79 1.87 -13.28
CA TRP A 11 7.47 2.33 -12.86
C TRP A 11 6.56 2.54 -14.07
N LEU A 12 5.54 1.70 -14.18
CA LEU A 12 4.62 1.70 -15.32
C LEU A 12 3.21 2.02 -14.88
N SER A 13 2.42 2.64 -15.75
CA SER A 13 0.97 2.72 -15.56
C SER A 13 0.41 1.31 -15.47
N TYR A 14 -0.25 1.01 -14.35
CA TYR A 14 -0.71 -0.34 -14.05
C TYR A 14 -2.10 -0.23 -13.41
N PRO A 15 -3.14 -0.88 -13.94
CA PRO A 15 -4.43 -0.91 -13.28
C PRO A 15 -4.34 -1.83 -12.05
N TYR A 16 -4.76 -1.33 -10.89
CA TYR A 16 -4.77 -2.12 -9.66
C TYR A 16 -5.86 -1.66 -8.69
N TRP A 17 -6.09 -2.47 -7.68
CA TRP A 17 -7.05 -2.25 -6.61
C TRP A 17 -6.35 -1.94 -5.29
N ILE A 18 -6.90 -1.02 -4.51
CA ILE A 18 -6.45 -0.71 -3.15
C ILE A 18 -7.49 -1.16 -2.15
N ALA A 19 -7.07 -1.53 -0.95
CA ALA A 19 -7.99 -1.84 0.13
C ALA A 19 -8.41 -0.55 0.83
N THR A 20 -9.72 -0.34 0.99
CA THR A 20 -10.29 0.82 1.70
C THR A 20 -11.37 0.38 2.67
N ASP A 21 -11.79 1.26 3.57
CA ASP A 21 -12.91 1.06 4.51
C ASP A 21 -14.24 0.73 3.82
N ARG A 22 -14.38 1.11 2.55
CA ARG A 22 -15.54 0.79 1.70
C ARG A 22 -15.35 -0.49 0.87
N GLY A 23 -14.30 -1.27 1.15
CA GLY A 23 -13.89 -2.42 0.35
C GLY A 23 -12.84 -2.07 -0.72
N PRO A 24 -12.46 -3.02 -1.59
CA PRO A 24 -11.50 -2.78 -2.66
C PRO A 24 -11.97 -1.69 -3.63
N GLN A 25 -11.11 -0.73 -3.95
CA GLN A 25 -11.38 0.36 -4.90
C GLN A 25 -10.37 0.37 -6.04
N PRO A 26 -10.78 0.63 -7.30
CA PRO A 26 -9.86 0.67 -8.42
C PRO A 26 -9.06 1.98 -8.42
N VAL A 27 -7.78 1.88 -8.74
CA VAL A 27 -6.93 3.04 -9.05
C VAL A 27 -6.76 3.14 -10.55
N THR A 28 -7.28 4.23 -11.11
CA THR A 28 -7.27 4.50 -12.56
C THR A 28 -6.10 5.36 -13.01
N SER A 29 -5.44 6.07 -12.08
CA SER A 29 -4.27 6.90 -12.34
C SER A 29 -3.20 6.65 -11.27
N GLY A 30 -2.34 5.67 -11.52
CA GLY A 30 -1.26 5.24 -10.64
C GLY A 30 -0.17 4.51 -11.40
N LYS A 31 0.98 4.34 -10.76
CA LYS A 31 2.10 3.56 -11.29
C LYS A 31 2.43 2.41 -10.36
N ALA A 32 2.94 1.31 -10.90
CA ALA A 32 3.44 0.19 -10.13
C ALA A 32 4.81 -0.27 -10.61
N ARG A 33 5.59 -0.85 -9.70
CA ARG A 33 6.85 -1.54 -9.97
C ARG A 33 7.04 -2.65 -8.94
N GLY A 34 7.17 -3.89 -9.41
CA GLY A 34 7.25 -5.05 -8.53
C GLY A 34 6.07 -5.12 -7.55
N PRO A 35 6.30 -5.20 -6.23
CA PRO A 35 5.25 -5.29 -5.23
C PRO A 35 4.71 -3.93 -4.77
N PHE A 36 5.15 -2.82 -5.36
CA PHE A 36 4.78 -1.48 -4.92
C PHE A 36 3.93 -0.76 -5.95
N ALA A 37 3.02 0.05 -5.45
CA ALA A 37 2.18 0.93 -6.25
C ALA A 37 2.18 2.35 -5.66
N VAL A 38 2.10 3.36 -6.51
CA VAL A 38 2.05 4.78 -6.15
C VAL A 38 0.91 5.44 -6.89
N HIS A 39 0.05 6.14 -6.16
CA HIS A 39 -1.06 6.90 -6.73
C HIS A 39 -1.36 8.15 -5.91
N ARG A 40 -2.07 9.08 -6.55
CA ARG A 40 -2.60 10.26 -5.89
C ARG A 40 -3.95 9.94 -5.24
N ASP A 41 -4.14 10.45 -4.03
CA ASP A 41 -5.43 10.50 -3.35
C ASP A 41 -5.63 11.91 -2.75
N HIS A 42 -6.73 12.13 -2.03
CA HIS A 42 -7.10 13.42 -1.44
C HIS A 42 -6.06 13.95 -0.45
N ASP A 43 -5.35 13.08 0.25
CA ASP A 43 -4.43 13.40 1.35
C ASP A 43 -2.94 13.45 0.95
N GLY A 44 -2.60 13.05 -0.27
CA GLY A 44 -1.21 12.94 -0.67
C GLY A 44 -0.95 11.94 -1.80
N TRP A 45 0.33 11.62 -1.98
CA TRP A 45 0.77 10.48 -2.77
C TRP A 45 0.93 9.26 -1.86
N ARG A 46 0.24 8.19 -2.21
CA ARG A 46 0.14 6.96 -1.42
C ARG A 46 1.09 5.93 -1.98
N LEU A 47 2.02 5.44 -1.16
CA LEU A 47 2.76 4.22 -1.42
C LEU A 47 1.95 3.03 -0.89
N THR A 48 1.69 2.06 -1.75
CA THR A 48 0.81 0.93 -1.49
C THR A 48 1.53 -0.38 -1.77
N HIS A 49 1.28 -1.38 -0.93
CA HIS A 49 1.64 -2.76 -1.18
C HIS A 49 0.68 -3.33 -2.22
N LEU A 50 1.17 -3.54 -3.44
CA LEU A 50 0.35 -3.91 -4.59
C LEU A 50 -0.40 -5.24 -4.36
N PRO A 51 0.21 -6.36 -3.91
CA PRO A 51 -0.51 -7.62 -3.74
C PRO A 51 -1.74 -7.56 -2.83
N THR A 52 -1.74 -6.72 -1.79
CA THR A 52 -2.86 -6.64 -0.83
C THR A 52 -3.66 -5.34 -0.92
N GLY A 53 -3.19 -4.35 -1.68
CA GLY A 53 -3.77 -3.01 -1.73
C GLY A 53 -3.58 -2.22 -0.43
N ALA A 54 -2.73 -2.68 0.48
CA ALA A 54 -2.46 -2.07 1.79
C ALA A 54 -1.67 -0.77 1.67
N LEU A 55 -2.04 0.28 2.41
CA LEU A 55 -1.25 1.51 2.48
C LEU A 55 0.05 1.27 3.26
N ILE A 56 1.16 1.75 2.73
CA ILE A 56 2.49 1.70 3.37
C ILE A 56 2.87 3.08 3.90
N GLY A 57 2.70 4.13 3.10
CA GLY A 57 3.19 5.47 3.42
C GLY A 57 2.52 6.59 2.62
N LEU A 58 2.62 7.80 3.15
CA LEU A 58 2.09 9.02 2.55
C LEU A 58 3.22 10.02 2.29
N ALA A 59 3.43 10.39 1.03
CA ALA A 59 4.41 11.37 0.58
C ALA A 59 3.72 12.61 -0.01
N ASP A 60 4.47 13.71 -0.07
CA ASP A 60 3.97 14.97 -0.64
C ASP A 60 3.98 14.95 -2.18
N ASP A 61 4.87 14.15 -2.77
CA ASP A 61 5.01 13.95 -4.22
C ASP A 61 5.20 12.47 -4.60
N ALA A 62 5.01 12.17 -5.89
CA ALA A 62 5.09 10.82 -6.43
C ALA A 62 6.51 10.25 -6.42
N GLU A 63 7.52 11.08 -6.69
CA GLU A 63 8.91 10.66 -6.85
C GLU A 63 9.48 10.20 -5.50
N THR A 64 9.17 10.92 -4.44
CA THR A 64 9.48 10.57 -3.06
C THR A 64 8.85 9.22 -2.66
N ALA A 65 7.56 9.01 -2.99
CA ALA A 65 6.90 7.71 -2.76
C ALA A 65 7.53 6.57 -3.56
N MET A 66 7.96 6.84 -4.80
CA MET A 66 8.64 5.84 -5.63
C MET A 66 10.04 5.53 -5.11
N ALA A 67 10.83 6.53 -4.74
CA ALA A 67 12.20 6.37 -4.27
C ALA A 67 12.27 5.60 -2.95
N VAL A 68 11.33 5.83 -2.02
CA VAL A 68 11.33 5.10 -0.74
C VAL A 68 11.00 3.62 -0.92
N SER A 69 10.33 3.23 -2.01
CA SER A 69 10.03 1.81 -2.27
C SER A 69 11.31 0.97 -2.36
N ASP A 70 12.38 1.52 -2.94
CA ASP A 70 13.68 0.86 -3.06
C ASP A 70 14.36 0.72 -1.69
N LEU A 71 14.18 1.73 -0.83
CA LEU A 71 14.72 1.74 0.53
C LEU A 71 14.08 0.64 1.40
N ILE A 72 12.75 0.50 1.35
CA ILE A 72 12.04 -0.50 2.15
C ILE A 72 12.06 -1.91 1.54
N ALA A 73 12.38 -2.03 0.24
CA ALA A 73 12.45 -3.32 -0.46
C ALA A 73 13.40 -4.32 0.21
N GLY A 74 14.47 -3.84 0.85
CA GLY A 74 15.46 -4.68 1.55
C GLY A 74 15.00 -5.23 2.90
N ILE A 75 13.88 -4.76 3.46
CA ILE A 75 13.41 -5.18 4.80
C ILE A 75 12.87 -6.61 4.76
N ARG A 76 12.15 -6.96 3.70
CA ARG A 76 11.48 -8.26 3.55
C ARG A 76 11.13 -8.55 2.09
N ASN A 77 10.67 -9.77 1.82
CA ASN A 77 10.03 -10.07 0.55
C ASN A 77 8.61 -9.49 0.50
N TRP A 78 8.47 -8.33 -0.14
CA TRP A 78 7.19 -7.65 -0.38
C TRP A 78 6.35 -8.29 -1.49
N SER A 79 6.82 -9.33 -2.19
CA SER A 79 5.94 -10.03 -3.15
C SER A 79 4.91 -10.93 -2.45
N LEU A 80 5.08 -11.15 -1.14
CA LEU A 80 4.23 -12.04 -0.38
C LEU A 80 3.10 -11.27 0.32
N PRO A 81 1.87 -11.82 0.36
CA PRO A 81 0.70 -11.13 0.88
C PRO A 81 0.59 -11.14 2.41
N GLN A 82 1.53 -11.76 3.14
CA GLN A 82 1.48 -11.83 4.58
C GLN A 82 1.82 -10.49 5.20
N GLU A 83 1.08 -10.14 6.25
CA GLU A 83 1.34 -8.98 7.08
C GLU A 83 2.78 -8.98 7.61
N PRO A 84 3.47 -7.82 7.61
CA PRO A 84 4.77 -7.68 8.22
C PRO A 84 4.73 -7.83 9.72
N THR A 85 5.79 -8.44 10.24
CA THR A 85 5.99 -8.56 11.68
C THR A 85 6.08 -7.17 12.31
N ALA A 86 5.88 -7.08 13.63
CA ALA A 86 5.99 -5.81 14.33
C ALA A 86 7.35 -5.12 14.09
N ILE A 87 8.44 -5.89 14.10
CA ILE A 87 9.79 -5.39 13.84
C ILE A 87 9.92 -4.85 12.40
N GLU A 88 9.45 -5.60 11.40
CA GLU A 88 9.47 -5.15 10.00
C GLU A 88 8.69 -3.84 9.81
N LYS A 89 7.51 -3.71 10.45
CA LYS A 89 6.71 -2.49 10.42
C LYS A 89 7.41 -1.31 11.07
N ASP A 90 8.04 -1.51 12.22
CA ASP A 90 8.73 -0.45 12.95
C ASP A 90 9.98 0.02 12.16
N VAL A 91 10.76 -0.91 11.58
CA VAL A 91 11.90 -0.57 10.71
C VAL A 91 11.45 0.18 9.46
N ALA A 92 10.41 -0.30 8.77
CA ALA A 92 9.84 0.38 7.60
C ALA A 92 9.34 1.78 7.97
N SER A 93 8.67 1.93 9.11
CA SER A 93 8.17 3.22 9.59
C SER A 93 9.30 4.21 9.88
N ALA A 94 10.40 3.76 10.51
CA ALA A 94 11.57 4.59 10.77
C ALA A 94 12.24 5.04 9.46
N MET A 95 12.35 4.13 8.50
CA MET A 95 12.88 4.39 7.16
C MET A 95 12.01 5.37 6.34
N LEU A 96 10.69 5.27 6.44
CA LEU A 96 9.77 6.22 5.79
C LEU A 96 9.94 7.62 6.41
N ARG A 97 9.96 7.71 7.74
CA ARG A 97 10.10 8.98 8.47
C ARG A 97 11.41 9.69 8.16
N SER A 98 12.53 8.96 8.02
CA SER A 98 13.82 9.57 7.69
C SER A 98 13.86 10.20 6.28
N ARG A 99 12.88 9.89 5.44
CA ARG A 99 12.68 10.46 4.09
C ARG A 99 11.53 11.46 4.03
N GLY A 100 11.02 11.93 5.17
CA GLY A 100 9.90 12.87 5.22
C GLY A 100 8.55 12.25 4.86
N ILE A 101 8.48 10.92 4.73
CA ILE A 101 7.24 10.22 4.43
C ILE A 101 6.49 9.98 5.73
N ARG A 102 5.24 10.42 5.76
CA ARG A 102 4.34 10.19 6.88
C ARG A 102 4.00 8.71 6.90
N ALA A 103 4.58 8.03 7.89
CA ALA A 103 4.11 6.71 8.28
C ALA A 103 2.66 6.89 8.77
N PRO A 104 1.71 6.13 8.24
CA PRO A 104 0.32 6.28 8.63
C PRO A 104 0.13 6.04 10.14
N GLU A 105 -0.63 6.89 10.84
CA GLU A 105 -0.64 6.94 12.32
C GLU A 105 -1.19 5.67 13.00
N THR A 106 -1.96 4.85 12.28
CA THR A 106 -2.54 3.60 12.81
C THR A 106 -1.77 2.38 12.29
N ARG A 107 -1.45 1.39 13.13
CA ARG A 107 -0.74 0.15 12.69
C ARG A 107 -1.59 -0.78 11.79
N LYS A 108 -2.81 -0.37 11.43
CA LYS A 108 -3.84 -1.18 10.77
C LYS A 108 -3.71 -1.26 9.25
N TYR A 109 -2.80 -0.53 8.61
CA TYR A 109 -2.81 -0.41 7.14
C TYR A 109 -2.40 -1.66 6.35
N TRP A 110 -1.86 -2.68 7.02
CA TRP A 110 -1.66 -4.01 6.43
C TRP A 110 -2.88 -4.92 6.52
N ALA A 111 -3.91 -4.55 7.27
CA ALA A 111 -5.21 -5.16 7.14
C ALA A 111 -5.91 -4.48 5.95
N PRO A 112 -6.39 -5.23 4.94
CA PRO A 112 -7.45 -4.71 4.09
C PRO A 112 -8.53 -4.21 5.03
N SER A 113 -9.00 -2.96 4.91
CA SER A 113 -9.98 -2.47 5.88
C SER A 113 -11.10 -3.48 5.93
N ALA A 114 -11.27 -4.08 7.10
CA ALA A 114 -12.28 -5.09 7.29
C ALA A 114 -13.60 -4.38 7.02
N ILE A 115 -14.26 -4.76 5.93
CA ILE A 115 -15.72 -4.70 5.89
C ILE A 115 -16.12 -5.45 7.15
N ALA A 116 -16.60 -4.74 8.17
CA ALA A 116 -17.48 -5.37 9.13
C ALA A 116 -18.55 -6.03 8.24
N PRO A 117 -18.75 -7.36 8.28
CA PRO A 117 -19.79 -7.96 7.48
C PRO A 117 -21.05 -7.19 7.84
N ALA A 118 -21.55 -6.40 6.89
CA ALA A 118 -22.86 -5.81 7.04
C ALA A 118 -23.74 -7.03 7.22
N ALA A 119 -24.27 -7.19 8.43
CA ALA A 119 -25.26 -8.21 8.71
C ALA A 119 -26.30 -8.02 7.61
N LEU A 120 -26.35 -8.98 6.68
CA LEU A 120 -27.46 -9.07 5.75
C LEU A 120 -28.70 -9.07 6.64
N PRO A 121 -29.66 -8.16 6.44
CA PRO A 121 -30.93 -8.32 7.11
C PRO A 121 -31.44 -9.69 6.68
N LEU A 122 -31.63 -10.59 7.66
CA LEU A 122 -32.41 -11.79 7.47
C LEU A 122 -33.82 -11.31 7.10
N GLY A 123 -34.06 -11.23 5.79
CA GLY A 123 -35.39 -11.03 5.24
C GLY A 123 -36.23 -12.23 5.63
N THR A 124 -37.25 -11.95 6.43
CA THR A 124 -38.42 -12.77 6.74
C THR A 124 -39.22 -13.12 5.49
#